data_AF-A0AAU6LLW9-F1
#
_entry.id   AF-A0AAU6LLW9-F1
#
_cell.length_a   1.000
_cell.length_b   1.000
_cell.length_c   1.000
_cell.angle_alpha   90.00
_cell.angle_beta   90.00
_cell.angle_gamma   90.00
#
_symmetry.space_group_name_H-M   'P 1'
#
loop_
_entity.id
_entity.type
_entity.pdbx_description
1 polymer ?
#
loop_
_entity_poly.entity_id
_entity_poly.type
_entity_poly.pdbx_seq_one_letter_code
_entity_poly.pdbx_strand_id
1 'polypeptide(L)'
;MSTEWDALQHAYGSAEDIPPYLCRLLDEDPEVQAEALGMLEMSVLHQGSLYSSTPPAALFVAAILTHPQTSVEHENFFPWDDRARPLRAALLDWLGQIVESASYGEDPTSEGEYGDGCDGDYEDELEAARLCRSIRPALYDAVEPLLDDPHPDTREVALGTVALLLQAPDLAGFVPRAAHRLRSVLEADGSRRERASAVLAIGAWGQDTTGFLDDPDPAVRACAALASSVARVPRATAVLLEALQNPVEADHWFPDPLPHVDGWLRFTLLKAALDRVDAFEDLAPAAMALIPLASDHTVDRDWGPLLVKAFPHGHSPGQPLSVAQRELLQAVTANEACWGNIGNKFRWLKEAGLPEQRDVIRALL
;
A
#
# COMPACT_ATOMS: atom_id res chain seq x y z
N MET A 1 -33.98 0.08 -11.00
CA MET A 1 -34.30 1.52 -11.02
C MET A 1 -33.24 2.19 -11.88
N SER A 2 -33.60 3.17 -12.70
CA SER A 2 -32.62 3.93 -13.49
C SER A 2 -31.92 4.92 -12.56
N THR A 3 -30.59 5.01 -12.63
CA THR A 3 -29.83 6.06 -11.93
C THR A 3 -30.11 7.42 -12.57
N GLU A 4 -30.38 8.44 -11.75
CA GLU A 4 -30.59 9.84 -12.17
C GLU A 4 -29.22 10.56 -12.24
N TRP A 5 -28.49 10.34 -13.34
CA TRP A 5 -27.10 10.79 -13.49
C TRP A 5 -26.91 12.31 -13.50
N ASP A 6 -27.89 13.06 -13.97
CA ASP A 6 -27.91 14.52 -13.99
C ASP A 6 -27.91 15.14 -12.57
N ALA A 7 -28.49 14.42 -11.60
CA ALA A 7 -28.50 14.80 -10.18
C ALA A 7 -27.20 14.44 -9.44
N LEU A 8 -26.33 13.62 -10.04
CA LEU A 8 -25.05 13.23 -9.45
C LEU A 8 -23.93 14.17 -9.89
N GLN A 9 -22.84 14.18 -9.14
CA GLN A 9 -21.65 14.98 -9.42
C GLN A 9 -20.42 14.09 -9.61
N HIS A 10 -19.45 14.61 -10.33
CA HIS A 10 -18.09 14.11 -10.51
C HIS A 10 -17.12 15.32 -10.44
N ALA A 11 -15.82 15.12 -10.65
CA ALA A 11 -14.80 16.17 -10.50
C ALA A 11 -15.03 17.47 -11.29
N TYR A 12 -15.74 17.40 -12.42
CA TYR A 12 -15.99 18.54 -13.31
C TYR A 12 -17.44 19.06 -13.29
N GLY A 13 -18.26 18.67 -12.30
CA GLY A 13 -19.67 19.06 -12.19
C GLY A 13 -20.65 17.90 -12.34
N SER A 14 -21.78 18.11 -13.03
CA SER A 14 -22.82 17.09 -13.23
C SER A 14 -22.30 15.85 -13.96
N ALA A 15 -22.78 14.67 -13.57
CA ALA A 15 -22.39 13.38 -14.13
C ALA A 15 -23.30 12.90 -15.28
N GLU A 16 -24.05 13.79 -15.94
CA GLU A 16 -24.94 13.45 -17.06
C GLU A 16 -24.22 12.80 -18.26
N ASP A 17 -22.92 13.02 -18.38
CA ASP A 17 -22.04 12.53 -19.43
C ASP A 17 -21.36 11.19 -19.11
N ILE A 18 -21.50 10.67 -17.89
CA ILE A 18 -20.93 9.38 -17.47
C ILE A 18 -21.57 8.16 -18.15
N PRO A 19 -22.90 8.06 -18.35
CA PRO A 19 -23.51 6.85 -18.93
C PRO A 19 -22.97 6.47 -20.32
N PRO A 20 -22.72 7.41 -21.26
CA PRO A 20 -22.01 7.12 -22.49
C PRO A 20 -20.65 6.43 -22.30
N TYR A 21 -19.83 6.90 -21.36
CA TYR A 21 -18.52 6.28 -21.07
C TYR A 21 -18.67 4.87 -20.48
N LEU A 22 -19.62 4.66 -19.56
CA LEU A 22 -19.90 3.33 -19.02
C LEU A 22 -20.28 2.31 -20.11
N CYS A 23 -21.12 2.71 -21.07
CA CYS A 23 -21.47 1.85 -22.20
C CYS A 23 -20.26 1.55 -23.11
N ARG A 24 -19.37 2.53 -23.31
CA ARG A 24 -18.17 2.41 -24.16
C ARG A 24 -17.12 1.45 -23.59
N LEU A 25 -17.15 1.13 -22.30
CA LEU A 25 -16.34 0.03 -21.73
C LEU A 25 -16.64 -1.33 -22.38
N LEU A 26 -17.79 -1.47 -23.06
CA LEU A 26 -18.19 -2.69 -23.76
C LEU A 26 -18.11 -2.58 -25.28
N ASP A 27 -17.48 -1.51 -25.80
CA ASP A 27 -17.24 -1.35 -27.23
C ASP A 27 -16.30 -2.45 -27.77
N GLU A 28 -16.33 -2.70 -29.08
CA GLU A 28 -15.42 -3.66 -29.71
C GLU A 28 -14.04 -3.03 -29.98
N ASP A 29 -13.95 -1.70 -30.00
CA ASP A 29 -12.72 -0.95 -30.21
C ASP A 29 -11.95 -0.73 -28.89
N PRO A 30 -10.73 -1.29 -28.74
CA PRO A 30 -9.91 -1.11 -27.54
C PRO A 30 -9.54 0.35 -27.26
N GLU A 31 -9.39 1.21 -28.27
CA GLU A 31 -9.09 2.64 -28.06
C GLU A 31 -10.29 3.36 -27.43
N VAL A 32 -11.51 2.98 -27.81
CA VAL A 32 -12.75 3.50 -27.23
C VAL A 32 -12.92 3.03 -25.79
N GLN A 33 -12.58 1.77 -25.50
CA GLN A 33 -12.56 1.25 -24.13
C GLN A 33 -11.53 1.98 -23.26
N ALA A 34 -10.33 2.24 -23.80
CA ALA A 34 -9.27 2.98 -23.14
C ALA A 34 -9.71 4.40 -22.77
N GLU A 35 -10.22 5.15 -23.75
CA GLU A 35 -10.77 6.49 -23.52
C GLU A 35 -11.86 6.47 -22.45
N ALA A 36 -12.79 5.50 -22.52
CA ALA A 36 -13.86 5.40 -21.54
C ALA A 36 -13.33 5.19 -20.11
N LEU A 37 -12.40 4.27 -19.89
CA LEU A 37 -11.81 4.06 -18.57
C LEU A 37 -11.01 5.29 -18.10
N GLY A 38 -10.20 5.88 -18.99
CA GLY A 38 -9.44 7.09 -18.68
C GLY A 38 -10.34 8.26 -18.28
N MET A 39 -11.49 8.42 -18.92
CA MET A 39 -12.48 9.43 -18.55
C MET A 39 -13.11 9.16 -17.18
N LEU A 40 -13.38 7.90 -16.83
CA LEU A 40 -13.86 7.55 -15.48
C LEU A 40 -12.80 7.81 -14.41
N GLU A 41 -11.52 7.51 -14.68
CA GLU A 41 -10.40 7.85 -13.78
C GLU A 41 -10.27 9.36 -13.57
N MET A 42 -10.37 10.15 -14.64
CA MET A 42 -10.27 11.62 -14.55
C MET A 42 -11.46 12.30 -13.91
N SER A 43 -12.65 11.70 -13.95
CA SER A 43 -13.89 12.37 -13.51
C SER A 43 -14.48 11.75 -12.24
N VAL A 44 -14.66 10.43 -12.22
CA VAL A 44 -15.37 9.70 -11.16
C VAL A 44 -14.46 9.30 -10.00
N LEU A 45 -13.14 9.27 -10.21
CA LEU A 45 -12.12 9.00 -9.19
C LEU A 45 -10.92 9.96 -9.32
N HIS A 46 -11.19 11.25 -9.46
CA HIS A 46 -10.14 12.24 -9.73
C HIS A 46 -9.15 12.33 -8.56
N GLN A 47 -7.93 11.84 -8.77
CA GLN A 47 -6.85 11.83 -7.77
C GLN A 47 -7.26 11.17 -6.45
N GLY A 48 -8.13 10.17 -6.52
CA GLY A 48 -8.63 9.42 -5.36
C GLY A 48 -9.82 10.07 -4.64
N SER A 49 -10.27 11.27 -5.02
CA SER A 49 -11.50 11.87 -4.48
C SER A 49 -12.75 11.14 -4.94
N LEU A 50 -13.73 11.04 -4.04
CA LEU A 50 -14.98 10.33 -4.26
C LEU A 50 -16.14 11.30 -4.46
N TYR A 51 -17.04 10.95 -5.37
CA TYR A 51 -18.20 11.77 -5.73
C TYR A 51 -19.49 10.94 -5.65
N SER A 52 -20.64 11.63 -5.70
CA SER A 52 -21.95 10.95 -5.68
C SER A 52 -22.18 10.03 -6.90
N SER A 53 -21.45 10.26 -8.00
CA SER A 53 -21.42 9.35 -9.18
C SER A 53 -20.55 8.10 -9.00
N THR A 54 -19.62 8.08 -8.03
CA THR A 54 -18.67 6.98 -7.85
C THR A 54 -19.34 5.65 -7.48
N PRO A 55 -20.25 5.57 -6.48
CA PRO A 55 -20.92 4.31 -6.15
C PRO A 55 -21.71 3.69 -7.32
N PRO A 56 -22.58 4.41 -8.06
CA PRO A 56 -23.31 3.81 -9.17
C PRO A 56 -22.41 3.42 -10.36
N ALA A 57 -21.32 4.16 -10.62
CA ALA A 57 -20.34 3.78 -11.63
C ALA A 57 -19.58 2.51 -11.22
N ALA A 58 -19.16 2.39 -9.96
CA ALA A 58 -18.52 1.20 -9.43
C ALA A 58 -19.42 -0.04 -9.52
N LEU A 59 -20.71 0.10 -9.21
CA LEU A 59 -21.69 -0.98 -9.36
C LEU A 59 -21.88 -1.41 -10.83
N PHE A 60 -21.86 -0.47 -11.77
CA PHE A 60 -21.90 -0.79 -13.19
C PHE A 60 -20.66 -1.59 -13.60
N VAL A 61 -19.47 -1.10 -13.24
CA VAL A 61 -18.21 -1.78 -13.54
C VAL A 61 -18.17 -3.19 -12.95
N ALA A 62 -18.56 -3.34 -11.68
CA ALA A 62 -18.68 -4.64 -11.02
C ALA A 62 -19.61 -5.60 -11.78
N ALA A 63 -20.75 -5.10 -12.29
CA ALA A 63 -21.71 -5.91 -13.05
C ALA A 63 -21.18 -6.39 -14.40
N ILE A 64 -20.21 -5.69 -15.01
CA ILE A 64 -19.65 -6.04 -16.31
C ILE A 64 -18.33 -6.81 -16.24
N LEU A 65 -17.75 -7.02 -15.05
CA LEU A 65 -16.43 -7.66 -14.92
C LEU A 65 -16.32 -9.01 -15.65
N THR A 66 -17.40 -9.80 -15.69
CA THR A 66 -17.43 -11.12 -16.35
C THR A 66 -17.85 -11.08 -17.83
N HIS A 67 -18.11 -9.89 -18.37
CA HIS A 67 -18.46 -9.73 -19.77
C HIS A 67 -17.29 -10.14 -20.69
N PRO A 68 -17.51 -10.80 -21.84
CA PRO A 68 -16.40 -11.26 -22.68
C PRO A 68 -15.46 -10.14 -23.14
N GLN A 69 -16.00 -8.96 -23.39
CA GLN A 69 -15.25 -7.79 -23.86
C GLN A 69 -14.26 -7.28 -22.82
N THR A 70 -14.42 -7.61 -21.53
CA THR A 70 -13.41 -7.26 -20.52
C THR A 70 -12.19 -8.17 -20.57
N SER A 71 -12.23 -9.31 -21.27
CA SER A 71 -11.06 -10.20 -21.39
C SER A 71 -10.08 -9.81 -22.49
N VAL A 72 -10.39 -8.80 -23.31
CA VAL A 72 -9.49 -8.34 -24.37
C VAL A 72 -8.35 -7.52 -23.79
N GLU A 73 -7.22 -7.50 -24.49
CA GLU A 73 -6.08 -6.66 -24.15
C GLU A 73 -6.49 -5.19 -24.13
N HIS A 74 -6.12 -4.50 -23.06
CA HIS A 74 -6.46 -3.11 -22.82
C HIS A 74 -5.42 -2.20 -23.47
N GLU A 75 -5.87 -1.26 -24.28
CA GLU A 75 -5.05 -0.11 -24.67
C GLU A 75 -5.03 0.90 -23.52
N ASN A 76 -3.86 1.49 -23.24
CA ASN A 76 -3.73 2.46 -22.16
C ASN A 76 -4.05 3.87 -22.65
N PHE A 77 -4.97 4.56 -21.96
CA PHE A 77 -5.31 5.94 -22.28
C PHE A 77 -4.19 6.92 -21.93
N PHE A 78 -3.52 6.69 -20.81
CA PHE A 78 -2.48 7.57 -20.32
C PHE A 78 -1.11 7.15 -20.86
N PRO A 79 -0.30 8.10 -21.36
CA PRO A 79 0.98 7.79 -22.00
C PRO A 79 2.06 7.28 -21.04
N TRP A 80 1.81 7.33 -19.72
CA TRP A 80 2.70 6.84 -18.68
C TRP A 80 2.30 5.47 -18.14
N ASP A 81 1.14 4.91 -18.51
CA ASP A 81 0.80 3.52 -18.21
C ASP A 81 1.26 2.64 -19.38
N ASP A 82 2.30 1.84 -19.16
CA ASP A 82 2.89 0.93 -20.14
C ASP A 82 2.59 -0.55 -19.84
N ARG A 83 1.75 -0.81 -18.83
CA ARG A 83 1.37 -2.16 -18.40
C ARG A 83 0.48 -2.81 -19.47
N ALA A 84 0.84 -4.02 -19.90
CA ALA A 84 0.00 -4.86 -20.76
C ALA A 84 -0.89 -5.76 -19.88
N ARG A 85 -2.21 -5.58 -19.95
CA ARG A 85 -3.19 -6.33 -19.15
C ARG A 85 -4.55 -6.40 -19.84
N PRO A 86 -5.44 -7.35 -19.50
CA PRO A 86 -6.81 -7.32 -19.99
C PRO A 86 -7.59 -6.15 -19.39
N LEU A 87 -8.62 -5.65 -20.09
CA LEU A 87 -9.49 -4.58 -19.58
C LEU A 87 -10.08 -4.92 -18.20
N ARG A 88 -10.40 -6.21 -17.96
CA ARG A 88 -10.88 -6.71 -16.67
C ARG A 88 -9.92 -6.40 -15.53
N ALA A 89 -8.61 -6.56 -15.74
CA ALA A 89 -7.61 -6.23 -14.72
C ALA A 89 -7.54 -4.72 -14.49
N ALA A 90 -7.65 -3.89 -15.53
CA ALA A 90 -7.72 -2.44 -15.39
C ALA A 90 -8.99 -1.97 -14.62
N LEU A 91 -10.14 -2.55 -14.93
CA LEU A 91 -11.40 -2.27 -14.21
C LEU A 91 -11.34 -2.72 -12.75
N LEU A 92 -10.69 -3.85 -12.45
CA LEU A 92 -10.47 -4.31 -11.09
C LEU A 92 -9.54 -3.38 -10.30
N ASP A 93 -8.51 -2.84 -10.94
CA ASP A 93 -7.56 -1.89 -10.36
C ASP A 93 -8.30 -0.60 -9.99
N TRP A 94 -9.11 -0.09 -10.92
CA TRP A 94 -9.99 1.07 -10.70
C TRP A 94 -10.97 0.84 -9.54
N LEU A 95 -11.62 -0.33 -9.46
CA LEU A 95 -12.47 -0.68 -8.31
C LEU A 95 -11.68 -0.77 -7.00
N GLY A 96 -10.45 -1.31 -7.04
CA GLY A 96 -9.54 -1.36 -5.90
C GLY A 96 -9.23 0.03 -5.35
N GLN A 97 -8.89 0.98 -6.23
CA GLN A 97 -8.63 2.38 -5.85
C GLN A 97 -9.86 3.04 -5.20
N ILE A 98 -11.07 2.76 -5.69
CA ILE A 98 -12.31 3.25 -5.02
C ILE A 98 -12.43 2.68 -3.61
N VAL A 99 -12.16 1.39 -3.42
CA VAL A 99 -12.24 0.75 -2.10
C VAL A 99 -11.18 1.33 -1.16
N GLU A 100 -9.96 1.56 -1.65
CA GLU A 100 -8.88 2.19 -0.91
C GLU A 100 -9.25 3.62 -0.48
N SER A 101 -9.65 4.47 -1.43
CA SER A 101 -10.12 5.83 -1.16
C SER A 101 -11.27 5.86 -0.15
N ALA A 102 -12.25 4.96 -0.30
CA ALA A 102 -13.40 4.90 0.60
C ALA A 102 -13.00 4.46 2.01
N SER A 103 -11.87 3.81 2.19
CA SER A 103 -11.38 3.36 3.51
C SER A 103 -10.67 4.48 4.29
N TYR A 104 -10.32 5.60 3.65
CA TYR A 104 -9.73 6.74 4.32
C TYR A 104 -10.67 7.31 5.40
N GLY A 105 -10.12 7.60 6.58
CA GLY A 105 -10.90 8.08 7.73
C GLY A 105 -11.77 7.04 8.45
N GLU A 106 -11.70 5.76 8.09
CA GLU A 106 -12.33 4.68 8.89
C GLU A 106 -11.54 4.32 10.14
N ASP A 107 -10.21 4.51 10.11
CA ASP A 107 -9.35 4.33 11.29
C ASP A 107 -9.25 5.65 12.08
N PRO A 108 -9.89 5.77 13.25
CA PRO A 108 -9.80 6.97 14.08
C PRO A 108 -8.41 7.17 14.70
N THR A 109 -7.50 6.19 14.58
CA THR A 109 -6.10 6.31 15.04
C THR A 109 -5.15 6.78 13.94
N SER A 110 -5.62 6.80 12.68
CA SER A 110 -4.91 7.42 11.56
C SER A 110 -5.12 8.93 11.63
N GLU A 111 -4.35 9.61 12.48
CA GLU A 111 -4.28 11.08 12.46
C GLU A 111 -3.77 11.50 11.07
N GLY A 112 -4.68 12.00 10.23
CA GLY A 112 -4.34 12.49 8.90
C GLY A 112 -3.29 13.60 8.99
N GLU A 113 -2.21 13.46 8.22
CA GLU A 113 -1.07 14.39 8.17
C GLU A 113 -1.42 15.77 7.57
N TYR A 114 -2.68 16.02 7.24
CA TYR A 114 -3.19 17.31 6.74
C TYR A 114 -4.43 17.71 7.53
N GLY A 115 -4.32 18.88 8.16
CA GLY A 115 -5.13 19.29 9.29
C GLY A 115 -6.56 19.74 8.98
N ASP A 116 -7.36 19.67 10.05
CA ASP A 116 -8.47 20.53 10.40
C ASP A 116 -8.51 21.87 9.62
N GLY A 117 -9.45 21.99 8.68
CA GLY A 117 -9.84 23.29 8.13
C GLY A 117 -10.36 23.28 6.69
N CYS A 118 -11.66 22.97 6.51
CA CYS A 118 -12.54 23.57 5.48
C CYS A 118 -13.98 23.04 5.66
N ASP A 119 -14.85 23.75 6.36
CA ASP A 119 -16.29 23.38 6.47
C ASP A 119 -16.99 23.60 5.11
N GLY A 120 -17.41 22.51 4.46
CA GLY A 120 -18.21 22.52 3.21
C GLY A 120 -17.94 21.31 2.31
N ASP A 121 -16.79 21.29 1.63
CA ASP A 121 -16.46 20.27 0.61
C ASP A 121 -16.27 18.86 1.19
N TYR A 122 -15.98 18.75 2.50
CA TYR A 122 -15.83 17.45 3.18
C TYR A 122 -17.15 16.71 3.41
N GLU A 123 -18.31 17.38 3.46
CA GLU A 123 -19.58 16.69 3.76
C GLU A 123 -20.01 15.81 2.58
N ASP A 124 -19.94 16.34 1.36
CA ASP A 124 -20.29 15.61 0.14
C ASP A 124 -19.31 14.48 -0.16
N GLU A 125 -18.00 14.71 0.02
CA GLU A 125 -16.98 13.67 -0.14
C GLU A 125 -17.12 12.57 0.92
N LEU A 126 -17.41 12.93 2.18
CA LEU A 126 -17.68 11.95 3.24
C LEU A 126 -18.95 11.15 2.97
N GLU A 127 -19.99 11.77 2.44
CA GLU A 127 -21.21 11.05 2.04
C GLU A 127 -20.96 10.13 0.85
N ALA A 128 -20.20 10.57 -0.16
CA ALA A 128 -19.75 9.72 -1.26
C ALA A 128 -18.93 8.52 -0.75
N ALA A 129 -18.03 8.74 0.21
CA ALA A 129 -17.28 7.66 0.87
C ALA A 129 -18.21 6.68 1.58
N ARG A 130 -19.20 7.16 2.35
CA ARG A 130 -20.22 6.30 2.99
C ARG A 130 -21.02 5.49 1.98
N LEU A 131 -21.43 6.10 0.87
CA LEU A 131 -22.14 5.38 -0.19
C LEU A 131 -21.25 4.33 -0.86
N CYS A 132 -19.96 4.62 -1.09
CA CYS A 132 -18.99 3.63 -1.58
C CYS A 132 -18.81 2.46 -0.59
N ARG A 133 -18.75 2.74 0.72
CA ARG A 133 -18.70 1.71 1.76
C ARG A 133 -19.94 0.83 1.72
N SER A 134 -21.12 1.41 1.50
CA SER A 134 -22.39 0.67 1.47
C SER A 134 -22.48 -0.39 0.36
N ILE A 135 -21.71 -0.25 -0.72
CA ILE A 135 -21.69 -1.19 -1.85
C ILE A 135 -20.59 -2.25 -1.76
N ARG A 136 -19.74 -2.23 -0.73
CA ARG A 136 -18.64 -3.21 -0.54
C ARG A 136 -19.09 -4.68 -0.66
N PRO A 137 -20.24 -5.12 -0.09
CA PRO A 137 -20.69 -6.49 -0.29
C PRO A 137 -20.93 -6.85 -1.77
N ALA A 138 -21.52 -5.94 -2.54
CA ALA A 138 -21.77 -6.16 -3.97
C ALA A 138 -20.46 -6.19 -4.77
N LEU A 139 -19.49 -5.35 -4.42
CA LEU A 139 -18.15 -5.39 -5.02
C LEU A 139 -17.44 -6.70 -4.68
N TYR A 140 -17.50 -7.15 -3.42
CA TYR A 140 -16.91 -8.42 -3.02
C TYR A 140 -17.50 -9.61 -3.77
N ASP A 141 -18.83 -9.69 -3.88
CA ASP A 141 -19.51 -10.75 -4.62
C ASP A 141 -19.12 -10.79 -6.11
N ALA A 142 -18.83 -9.62 -6.71
CA ALA A 142 -18.39 -9.52 -8.10
C ALA A 142 -16.90 -9.89 -8.30
N VAL A 143 -16.04 -9.53 -7.34
CA VAL A 143 -14.58 -9.69 -7.46
C VAL A 143 -14.08 -11.05 -6.96
N GLU A 144 -14.67 -11.62 -5.89
CA GLU A 144 -14.19 -12.89 -5.30
C GLU A 144 -14.07 -14.06 -6.30
N PRO A 145 -14.97 -14.24 -7.28
CA PRO A 145 -14.82 -15.30 -8.27
C PRO A 145 -13.56 -15.15 -9.13
N LEU A 146 -13.10 -13.93 -9.36
CA LEU A 146 -11.96 -13.60 -10.24
C LEU A 146 -10.59 -13.93 -9.63
N LEU A 147 -10.55 -14.36 -8.37
CA LEU A 147 -9.34 -14.98 -7.81
C LEU A 147 -8.95 -16.29 -8.53
N ASP A 148 -9.87 -16.92 -9.27
CA ASP A 148 -9.60 -18.11 -10.11
C ASP A 148 -9.56 -17.77 -11.61
N ASP A 149 -9.48 -16.49 -12.00
CA ASP A 149 -9.42 -16.11 -13.42
C ASP A 149 -8.23 -16.77 -14.13
N PRO A 150 -8.35 -17.24 -15.39
CA PRO A 150 -7.22 -17.84 -16.10
C PRO A 150 -6.07 -16.86 -16.33
N HIS A 151 -6.34 -15.55 -16.42
CA HIS A 151 -5.32 -14.54 -16.65
C HIS A 151 -4.61 -14.16 -15.34
N PRO A 152 -3.27 -14.24 -15.27
CA PRO A 152 -2.50 -13.94 -14.05
C PRO A 152 -2.75 -12.51 -13.55
N ASP A 153 -2.70 -11.51 -14.42
CA ASP A 153 -2.90 -10.11 -14.01
C ASP A 153 -4.30 -9.87 -13.42
N THR A 154 -5.33 -10.52 -13.96
CA THR A 154 -6.68 -10.44 -13.39
C THR A 154 -6.72 -11.03 -11.98
N ARG A 155 -6.13 -12.21 -11.77
CA ARG A 155 -6.10 -12.83 -10.43
C ARG A 155 -5.36 -11.96 -9.43
N GLU A 156 -4.24 -11.37 -9.85
CA GLU A 156 -3.41 -10.56 -8.98
C GLU A 156 -4.14 -9.29 -8.53
N VAL A 157 -4.76 -8.57 -9.46
CA VAL A 157 -5.52 -7.36 -9.12
C VAL A 157 -6.78 -7.73 -8.32
N ALA A 158 -7.46 -8.83 -8.67
CA ALA A 158 -8.60 -9.33 -7.88
C ALA A 158 -8.18 -9.65 -6.42
N LEU A 159 -6.99 -10.22 -6.22
CA LEU A 159 -6.42 -10.48 -4.90
C LEU A 159 -6.20 -9.18 -4.12
N GLY A 160 -5.61 -8.16 -4.74
CA GLY A 160 -5.45 -6.83 -4.13
C GLY A 160 -6.79 -6.20 -3.73
N THR A 161 -7.78 -6.21 -4.63
CA THR A 161 -9.10 -5.65 -4.37
C THR A 161 -9.86 -6.42 -3.29
N VAL A 162 -9.77 -7.75 -3.25
CA VAL A 162 -10.32 -8.57 -2.15
C VAL A 162 -9.60 -8.29 -0.83
N ALA A 163 -8.28 -8.11 -0.85
CA ALA A 163 -7.50 -7.76 0.33
C ALA A 163 -7.94 -6.44 0.95
N LEU A 164 -8.18 -5.41 0.13
CA LEU A 164 -8.77 -4.12 0.54
C LEU A 164 -10.19 -4.30 1.10
N LEU A 165 -11.08 -4.96 0.35
CA LEU A 165 -12.48 -5.14 0.76
C LEU A 165 -12.61 -5.85 2.11
N LEU A 166 -11.82 -6.90 2.34
CA LEU A 166 -11.91 -7.71 3.55
C LEU A 166 -11.19 -7.12 4.77
N GLN A 167 -10.52 -5.97 4.64
CA GLN A 167 -10.12 -5.16 5.80
C GLN A 167 -11.33 -4.43 6.42
N ALA A 168 -12.40 -4.24 5.66
CA ALA A 168 -13.60 -3.57 6.13
C ALA A 168 -14.34 -4.41 7.19
N PRO A 169 -14.71 -3.83 8.36
CA PRO A 169 -15.34 -4.58 9.45
C PRO A 169 -16.66 -5.26 9.07
N ASP A 170 -17.42 -4.68 8.14
CA ASP A 170 -18.69 -5.21 7.65
C ASP A 170 -18.54 -6.49 6.80
N LEU A 171 -17.35 -6.74 6.27
CA LEU A 171 -17.01 -7.95 5.51
C LEU A 171 -16.19 -8.97 6.31
N ALA A 172 -15.93 -8.74 7.60
CA ALA A 172 -15.11 -9.62 8.44
C ALA A 172 -15.59 -11.09 8.47
N GLY A 173 -16.89 -11.33 8.27
CA GLY A 173 -17.48 -12.68 8.18
C GLY A 173 -16.96 -13.52 7.00
N PHE A 174 -16.43 -12.89 5.95
CA PHE A 174 -15.91 -13.57 4.75
C PHE A 174 -14.43 -13.95 4.85
N VAL A 175 -13.68 -13.32 5.78
CA VAL A 175 -12.23 -13.52 5.97
C VAL A 175 -11.83 -15.00 6.08
N PRO A 176 -12.48 -15.85 6.91
CA PRO A 176 -12.04 -17.24 7.05
C PRO A 176 -12.11 -18.04 5.74
N ARG A 177 -13.15 -17.80 4.92
CA ARG A 177 -13.32 -18.47 3.62
C ARG A 177 -12.27 -17.98 2.63
N ALA A 178 -12.08 -16.66 2.51
CA ALA A 178 -11.09 -16.08 1.61
C ALA A 178 -9.67 -16.54 1.99
N ALA A 179 -9.32 -16.50 3.28
CA ALA A 179 -8.04 -16.98 3.77
C ALA A 179 -7.81 -18.48 3.47
N HIS A 180 -8.84 -19.33 3.58
CA HIS A 180 -8.72 -20.74 3.20
C HIS A 180 -8.40 -20.90 1.70
N ARG A 181 -9.07 -20.12 0.84
CA ARG A 181 -8.81 -20.10 -0.61
C ARG A 181 -7.39 -19.63 -0.92
N LEU A 182 -6.94 -18.52 -0.33
CA LEU A 182 -5.58 -18.01 -0.55
C LEU A 182 -4.48 -18.96 -0.07
N ARG A 183 -4.73 -19.77 0.97
CA ARG A 183 -3.79 -20.83 1.37
C ARG A 183 -3.61 -21.90 0.28
N SER A 184 -4.66 -22.26 -0.46
CA SER A 184 -4.50 -23.17 -1.61
C SER A 184 -3.67 -22.57 -2.75
N VAL A 185 -3.69 -21.24 -2.94
CA VAL A 185 -2.82 -20.54 -3.89
C VAL A 185 -1.36 -20.62 -3.45
N LEU A 186 -1.09 -20.47 -2.14
CA LEU A 186 0.26 -20.58 -1.57
C LEU A 186 0.87 -21.98 -1.74
N GLU A 187 0.05 -23.02 -1.75
CA GLU A 187 0.45 -24.42 -1.95
C GLU A 187 0.60 -24.79 -3.43
N ALA A 188 0.04 -24.00 -4.35
CA ALA A 188 0.12 -24.20 -5.79
C ALA A 188 1.40 -23.59 -6.40
N ASP A 189 1.65 -23.87 -7.68
CA ASP A 189 2.77 -23.29 -8.46
C ASP A 189 2.46 -21.84 -8.91
N GLY A 190 1.97 -21.03 -7.97
CA GLY A 190 1.72 -19.60 -8.19
C GLY A 190 3.02 -18.81 -8.27
N SER A 191 2.99 -17.66 -8.94
CA SER A 191 4.16 -16.79 -9.02
C SER A 191 4.60 -16.32 -7.62
N ARG A 192 5.88 -15.93 -7.48
CA ARG A 192 6.38 -15.31 -6.24
C ARG A 192 5.48 -14.18 -5.76
N ARG A 193 5.03 -13.33 -6.69
CA ARG A 193 4.20 -12.16 -6.42
C ARG A 193 2.81 -12.54 -5.93
N GLU A 194 2.12 -13.45 -6.61
CA GLU A 194 0.82 -13.96 -6.18
C GLU A 194 0.90 -14.57 -4.76
N ARG A 195 1.94 -15.37 -4.50
CA ARG A 195 2.18 -15.99 -3.18
C ARG A 195 2.47 -14.93 -2.11
N ALA A 196 3.30 -13.94 -2.39
CA ALA A 196 3.59 -12.85 -1.47
C ALA A 196 2.36 -12.00 -1.15
N SER A 197 1.60 -11.60 -2.18
CA SER A 197 0.33 -10.86 -2.02
C SER A 197 -0.68 -11.66 -1.19
N ALA A 198 -0.78 -12.97 -1.42
CA ALA A 198 -1.72 -13.83 -0.70
C ALA A 198 -1.40 -13.89 0.79
N VAL A 199 -0.12 -14.05 1.16
CA VAL A 199 0.27 -14.10 2.57
C VAL A 199 0.19 -12.73 3.24
N LEU A 200 0.46 -11.63 2.52
CA LEU A 200 0.20 -10.27 3.02
C LEU A 200 -1.27 -10.06 3.34
N ALA A 201 -2.17 -10.43 2.42
CA ALA A 201 -3.61 -10.31 2.63
C ALA A 201 -4.09 -11.11 3.85
N ILE A 202 -3.66 -12.38 3.96
CA ILE A 202 -3.94 -13.24 5.12
C ILE A 202 -3.47 -12.55 6.42
N GLY A 203 -2.26 -12.00 6.42
CA GLY A 203 -1.69 -11.28 7.56
C GLY A 203 -2.44 -10.00 7.93
N ALA A 204 -2.84 -9.22 6.93
CA ALA A 204 -3.61 -7.98 7.11
C ALA A 204 -4.98 -8.25 7.73
N TRP A 205 -5.61 -9.39 7.41
CA TRP A 205 -6.87 -9.83 8.05
C TRP A 205 -6.68 -10.47 9.44
N GLY A 206 -5.49 -10.37 10.02
CA GLY A 206 -5.16 -10.90 11.35
C GLY A 206 -5.13 -12.42 11.44
N GLN A 207 -5.06 -13.12 10.30
CA GLN A 207 -4.96 -14.58 10.29
C GLN A 207 -3.54 -15.05 10.62
N ASP A 208 -3.42 -16.30 11.03
CA ASP A 208 -2.11 -16.90 11.33
C ASP A 208 -1.30 -17.12 10.04
N THR A 209 -0.07 -16.59 10.02
CA THR A 209 0.92 -16.73 8.95
C THR A 209 2.16 -17.53 9.38
N THR A 210 2.17 -18.10 10.59
CA THR A 210 3.35 -18.79 11.18
C THR A 210 3.90 -19.88 10.25
N GLY A 211 3.03 -20.64 9.59
CA GLY A 211 3.43 -21.71 8.66
C GLY A 211 4.23 -21.25 7.44
N PHE A 212 4.22 -19.95 7.12
CA PHE A 212 4.92 -19.38 5.96
C PHE A 212 6.26 -18.71 6.33
N LEU A 213 6.64 -18.69 7.61
CA LEU A 213 7.92 -18.13 8.06
C LEU A 213 9.14 -18.94 7.63
N ASP A 214 8.93 -20.18 7.18
CA ASP A 214 9.96 -21.10 6.69
C ASP A 214 9.78 -21.45 5.19
N ASP A 215 8.97 -20.67 4.47
CA ASP A 215 8.79 -20.79 3.02
C ASP A 215 10.15 -20.75 2.30
N PRO A 216 10.41 -21.52 1.23
CA PRO A 216 11.68 -21.46 0.51
C PRO A 216 11.96 -20.08 -0.12
N ASP A 217 10.93 -19.32 -0.49
CA ASP A 217 11.09 -18.00 -1.11
C ASP A 217 11.26 -16.89 -0.04
N PRO A 218 12.37 -16.12 -0.05
CA PRO A 218 12.61 -15.06 0.93
C PRO A 218 11.54 -13.96 0.93
N ALA A 219 10.96 -13.64 -0.22
CA ALA A 219 9.95 -12.60 -0.34
C ALA A 219 8.64 -13.02 0.34
N VAL A 220 8.25 -14.30 0.19
CA VAL A 220 7.07 -14.87 0.87
C VAL A 220 7.29 -14.91 2.37
N ARG A 221 8.47 -15.35 2.85
CA ARG A 221 8.79 -15.31 4.29
C ARG A 221 8.71 -13.91 4.87
N ALA A 222 9.29 -12.92 4.19
CA ALA A 222 9.29 -11.53 4.64
C ALA A 222 7.87 -10.97 4.71
N CYS A 223 7.03 -11.26 3.72
CA CYS A 223 5.62 -10.88 3.71
C CYS A 223 4.84 -11.57 4.85
N ALA A 224 5.07 -12.86 5.08
CA ALA A 224 4.48 -13.58 6.21
C ALA A 224 4.85 -12.97 7.57
N ALA A 225 6.11 -12.54 7.70
CA ALA A 225 6.62 -11.94 8.90
C ALA A 225 6.02 -10.57 9.21
N LEU A 226 5.44 -9.86 8.23
CA LEU A 226 4.81 -8.55 8.45
C LEU A 226 3.50 -8.64 9.25
N ALA A 227 2.84 -9.80 9.29
CA ALA A 227 1.58 -9.96 10.00
C ALA A 227 1.69 -9.66 11.51
N SER A 228 0.69 -8.98 12.05
CA SER A 228 0.62 -8.65 13.48
C SER A 228 0.43 -9.89 14.36
N SER A 229 -0.22 -10.93 13.84
CA SER A 229 -0.43 -12.23 14.51
C SER A 229 0.87 -12.93 14.91
N VAL A 230 1.95 -12.70 14.15
CA VAL A 230 3.28 -13.28 14.41
C VAL A 230 4.28 -12.28 15.01
N ALA A 231 3.85 -11.08 15.40
CA ALA A 231 4.76 -10.03 15.89
C ALA A 231 5.58 -10.45 17.13
N ARG A 232 5.06 -11.39 17.94
CA ARG A 232 5.75 -11.94 19.12
C ARG A 232 6.52 -13.24 18.83
N VAL A 233 6.52 -13.72 17.59
CA VAL A 233 7.25 -14.93 17.19
C VAL A 233 8.68 -14.53 16.85
N PRO A 234 9.71 -15.02 17.57
CA PRO A 234 11.10 -14.61 17.34
C PRO A 234 11.58 -14.83 15.89
N ARG A 235 11.11 -15.92 15.25
CA ARG A 235 11.43 -16.21 13.85
C ARG A 235 10.92 -15.12 12.90
N ALA A 236 9.75 -14.53 13.14
CA ALA A 236 9.22 -13.47 12.29
C ALA A 236 10.12 -12.23 12.34
N THR A 237 10.54 -11.79 13.53
CA THR A 237 11.48 -10.67 13.67
C THR A 237 12.82 -10.99 13.02
N ALA A 238 13.35 -12.20 13.18
CA ALA A 238 14.58 -12.63 12.52
C ALA A 238 14.48 -12.54 10.99
N VAL A 239 13.37 -12.99 10.40
CA VAL A 239 13.13 -12.90 8.95
C VAL A 239 13.11 -11.45 8.46
N LEU A 240 12.48 -10.52 9.20
CA LEU A 240 12.49 -9.10 8.85
C LEU A 240 13.93 -8.54 8.85
N LEU A 241 14.72 -8.87 9.89
CA LEU A 241 16.10 -8.41 10.01
C LEU A 241 17.03 -9.05 8.96
N GLU A 242 16.80 -10.30 8.57
CA GLU A 242 17.51 -10.98 7.48
C GLU A 242 17.25 -10.28 6.14
N ALA A 243 15.99 -9.93 5.85
CA ALA A 243 15.62 -9.19 4.64
C ALA A 243 16.27 -7.80 4.58
N LEU A 244 16.24 -7.06 5.70
CA LEU A 244 16.80 -5.72 5.81
C LEU A 244 18.33 -5.66 5.76
N GLN A 245 19.04 -6.79 5.87
CA GLN A 245 20.48 -6.84 5.62
C GLN A 245 20.84 -6.77 4.13
N ASN A 246 19.89 -7.09 3.24
CA ASN A 246 20.05 -6.96 1.78
C ASN A 246 18.89 -6.11 1.20
N PRO A 247 18.77 -4.83 1.60
CA PRO A 247 17.58 -4.03 1.29
C PRO A 247 17.40 -3.78 -0.20
N VAL A 248 18.50 -3.68 -0.96
CA VAL A 248 18.45 -3.59 -2.44
C VAL A 248 17.80 -4.83 -3.04
N GLU A 249 18.14 -6.02 -2.55
CA GLU A 249 17.52 -7.25 -3.05
C GLU A 249 16.04 -7.30 -2.70
N ALA A 250 15.69 -6.96 -1.45
CA ALA A 250 14.31 -6.94 -0.98
C ALA A 250 13.42 -6.01 -1.81
N ASP A 251 13.92 -4.83 -2.16
CA ASP A 251 13.19 -3.86 -2.98
C ASP A 251 13.01 -4.30 -4.44
N HIS A 252 13.80 -5.27 -4.93
CA HIS A 252 13.70 -5.81 -6.29
C HIS A 252 13.09 -7.22 -6.33
N TRP A 253 12.51 -7.71 -5.22
CA TRP A 253 11.80 -8.99 -5.23
C TRP A 253 10.56 -8.98 -6.14
N PHE A 254 9.98 -7.80 -6.37
CA PHE A 254 8.81 -7.58 -7.20
C PHE A 254 9.10 -6.49 -8.23
N PRO A 255 8.62 -6.65 -9.48
CA PRO A 255 8.80 -5.64 -10.52
C PRO A 255 8.05 -4.34 -10.22
N ASP A 256 6.90 -4.46 -9.53
CA ASP A 256 6.08 -3.33 -9.07
C ASP A 256 5.75 -3.51 -7.59
N PRO A 257 5.36 -2.44 -6.88
CA PRO A 257 4.92 -2.54 -5.50
C PRO A 257 3.77 -3.55 -5.32
N LEU A 258 3.79 -4.28 -4.21
CA LEU A 258 2.66 -5.14 -3.83
C LEU A 258 1.48 -4.26 -3.36
N PRO A 259 0.23 -4.76 -3.48
CA PRO A 259 -0.91 -4.09 -2.86
C PRO A 259 -0.65 -3.80 -1.38
N HIS A 260 -1.03 -2.59 -0.92
CA HIS A 260 -0.82 -2.08 0.45
C HIS A 260 0.64 -1.83 0.88
N VAL A 261 1.61 -1.97 -0.02
CA VAL A 261 2.99 -1.56 0.23
C VAL A 261 3.20 -0.19 -0.40
N ASP A 262 3.27 0.83 0.45
CA ASP A 262 3.55 2.21 0.04
C ASP A 262 5.07 2.43 -0.11
N GLY A 263 5.49 2.75 -1.33
CA GLY A 263 6.89 2.96 -1.69
C GLY A 263 7.73 1.68 -1.72
N TRP A 264 8.98 1.78 -1.27
CA TRP A 264 9.91 0.66 -1.25
C TRP A 264 9.54 -0.35 -0.14
N LEU A 265 9.62 -1.65 -0.44
CA LEU A 265 9.30 -2.72 0.52
C LEU A 265 10.10 -2.60 1.82
N ARG A 266 11.35 -2.15 1.74
CA ARG A 266 12.21 -1.89 2.91
C ARG A 266 11.57 -0.96 3.95
N PHE A 267 10.73 -0.01 3.55
CA PHE A 267 10.07 0.91 4.49
C PHE A 267 9.06 0.16 5.38
N THR A 268 8.25 -0.70 4.78
CA THR A 268 7.29 -1.54 5.51
C THR A 268 8.00 -2.55 6.40
N LEU A 269 9.07 -3.18 5.91
CA LEU A 269 9.90 -4.11 6.69
C LEU A 269 10.55 -3.41 7.89
N LEU A 270 11.11 -2.22 7.68
CA LEU A 270 11.78 -1.46 8.73
C LEU A 270 10.79 -1.00 9.81
N LYS A 271 9.61 -0.48 9.41
CA LYS A 271 8.55 -0.10 10.36
C LYS A 271 8.21 -1.28 11.27
N ALA A 272 7.95 -2.45 10.69
CA ALA A 272 7.64 -3.65 11.45
C ALA A 272 8.81 -4.12 12.36
N ALA A 273 10.06 -3.97 11.93
CA ALA A 273 11.22 -4.31 12.76
C ALA A 273 11.40 -3.34 13.95
N LEU A 274 11.21 -2.04 13.72
CA LEU A 274 11.29 -0.99 14.75
C LEU A 274 10.27 -1.20 15.87
N ASP A 275 9.06 -1.65 15.52
CA ASP A 275 7.98 -1.93 16.47
C ASP A 275 8.24 -3.17 17.34
N ARG A 276 9.12 -4.08 16.91
CA ARG A 276 9.32 -5.40 17.54
C ARG A 276 10.63 -5.58 18.26
N VAL A 277 11.66 -4.83 17.85
CA VAL A 277 12.98 -4.90 18.47
C VAL A 277 13.02 -3.93 19.64
N ASP A 278 13.51 -4.34 20.82
CA ASP A 278 13.61 -3.43 21.97
C ASP A 278 14.89 -2.56 21.89
N ALA A 279 16.04 -3.21 21.66
CA ALA A 279 17.36 -2.56 21.67
C ALA A 279 17.85 -2.25 20.25
N PHE A 280 18.40 -1.05 20.03
CA PHE A 280 18.92 -0.66 18.71
C PHE A 280 20.05 -1.58 18.22
N GLU A 281 20.83 -2.16 19.13
CA GLU A 281 21.92 -3.09 18.84
C GLU A 281 21.47 -4.29 18.01
N ASP A 282 20.25 -4.80 18.22
CA ASP A 282 19.70 -5.92 17.45
C ASP A 282 19.29 -5.51 16.02
N LEU A 283 19.04 -4.21 15.79
CA LEU A 283 18.70 -3.63 14.49
C LEU A 283 19.93 -3.07 13.76
N ALA A 284 21.05 -2.85 14.45
CA ALA A 284 22.20 -2.14 13.94
C ALA A 284 22.76 -2.68 12.61
N PRO A 285 22.91 -4.01 12.39
CA PRO A 285 23.37 -4.53 11.10
C PRO A 285 22.45 -4.17 9.93
N ALA A 286 21.13 -4.28 10.13
CA ALA A 286 20.12 -3.90 9.15
C ALA A 286 20.10 -2.39 8.91
N ALA A 287 20.20 -1.59 9.98
CA ALA A 287 20.33 -0.14 9.88
C ALA A 287 21.51 0.27 8.99
N MET A 288 22.69 -0.37 9.19
CA MET A 288 23.89 -0.04 8.41
C MET A 288 23.77 -0.41 6.93
N ALA A 289 23.00 -1.45 6.60
CA ALA A 289 22.69 -1.81 5.22
C ALA A 289 21.71 -0.81 4.57
N LEU A 290 20.83 -0.19 5.35
CA LEU A 290 19.82 0.77 4.87
C LEU A 290 20.38 2.18 4.63
N ILE A 291 21.28 2.67 5.49
CA ILE A 291 21.78 4.05 5.41
C ILE A 291 22.34 4.43 4.03
N PRO A 292 23.07 3.57 3.28
CA PRO A 292 23.52 3.92 1.93
C PRO A 292 22.40 4.21 0.92
N LEU A 293 21.19 3.70 1.15
CA LEU A 293 20.01 3.93 0.29
C LEU A 293 19.17 5.14 0.74
N ALA A 294 19.48 5.69 1.90
CA ALA A 294 18.74 6.78 2.49
C ALA A 294 19.04 8.12 1.83
N SER A 295 18.08 9.04 1.91
CA SER A 295 18.18 10.41 1.40
C SER A 295 17.43 11.39 2.30
N ASP A 296 17.53 12.67 2.01
CA ASP A 296 16.73 13.71 2.67
C ASP A 296 15.24 13.63 2.30
N HIS A 297 14.90 12.99 1.18
CA HIS A 297 13.52 12.72 0.75
C HIS A 297 12.85 11.53 1.48
N THR A 298 13.64 10.60 2.03
CA THR A 298 13.12 9.36 2.64
C THR A 298 13.13 9.37 4.16
N VAL A 299 13.55 10.49 4.77
CA VAL A 299 13.86 10.64 6.20
C VAL A 299 12.86 10.00 7.14
N ASP A 300 11.56 10.19 6.88
CA ASP A 300 10.48 9.77 7.78
C ASP A 300 10.24 8.26 7.72
N ARG A 301 10.73 7.60 6.68
CA ARG A 301 10.50 6.18 6.39
C ARG A 301 11.73 5.31 6.63
N ASP A 302 12.95 5.87 6.74
CA ASP A 302 14.18 5.10 6.96
C ASP A 302 15.05 5.59 8.13
N TRP A 303 15.89 6.61 7.95
CA TRP A 303 16.97 6.92 8.89
C TRP A 303 16.54 7.81 10.07
N GLY A 304 15.46 8.58 9.93
CA GLY A 304 14.88 9.33 11.05
C GLY A 304 14.43 8.43 12.21
N PRO A 305 13.54 7.45 11.96
CA PRO A 305 13.12 6.47 12.97
C PRO A 305 14.27 5.70 13.61
N LEU A 306 15.32 5.36 12.84
CA LEU A 306 16.52 4.70 13.34
C LEU A 306 17.27 5.54 14.38
N LEU A 307 17.33 6.87 14.20
CA LEU A 307 17.94 7.77 15.19
C LEU A 307 17.17 7.76 16.51
N VAL A 308 15.84 7.86 16.46
CA VAL A 308 15.01 7.82 17.67
C VAL A 308 15.12 6.46 18.37
N LYS A 309 15.22 5.37 17.60
CA LYS A 309 15.47 4.03 18.16
C LYS A 309 16.81 3.92 18.86
N ALA A 310 17.86 4.52 18.29
CA ALA A 310 19.20 4.54 18.88
C ALA A 310 19.31 5.47 20.10
N PHE A 311 18.46 6.50 20.20
CA PHE A 311 18.45 7.50 21.27
C PHE A 311 17.06 7.65 21.91
N PRO A 312 16.50 6.62 22.55
CA PRO A 312 15.12 6.64 23.06
C PRO A 312 14.88 7.66 24.20
N HIS A 313 15.96 8.13 24.84
CA HIS A 313 15.93 9.17 25.87
C HIS A 313 16.63 10.46 25.44
N GLY A 314 16.92 10.58 24.15
CA GLY A 314 17.75 11.63 23.59
C GLY A 314 19.24 11.48 23.91
N HIS A 315 20.08 12.07 23.06
CA HIS A 315 21.51 12.18 23.33
C HIS A 315 21.78 13.10 24.53
N SER A 316 22.51 12.59 25.52
CA SER A 316 22.90 13.35 26.72
C SER A 316 24.39 13.74 26.66
N PRO A 317 24.71 15.05 26.58
CA PRO A 317 26.09 15.51 26.55
C PRO A 317 26.89 14.99 27.76
N GLY A 318 28.01 14.31 27.50
CA GLY A 318 28.89 13.74 28.53
C GLY A 318 28.67 12.26 28.85
N GLN A 319 27.62 11.62 28.32
CA GLN A 319 27.54 10.16 28.29
C GLN A 319 28.25 9.61 27.05
N PRO A 320 29.05 8.52 27.18
CA PRO A 320 29.71 7.91 26.04
C PRO A 320 28.67 7.26 25.11
N LEU A 321 28.84 7.46 23.80
CA LEU A 321 28.05 6.76 22.78
C LEU A 321 28.36 5.25 22.82
N SER A 322 27.34 4.41 22.66
CA SER A 322 27.54 2.99 22.37
C SER A 322 28.21 2.81 21.01
N VAL A 323 28.76 1.61 20.76
CA VAL A 323 29.39 1.29 19.47
C VAL A 323 28.38 1.44 18.33
N ALA A 324 27.18 0.89 18.50
CA ALA A 324 26.11 0.96 17.50
C ALA A 324 25.64 2.41 17.25
N GLN A 325 25.50 3.23 18.31
CA GLN A 325 25.17 4.65 18.16
C GLN A 325 26.24 5.41 17.36
N ARG A 326 27.52 5.15 17.67
CA ARG A 326 28.65 5.77 16.96
C ARG A 326 28.66 5.38 15.48
N GLU A 327 28.46 4.09 15.19
CA GLU A 327 28.39 3.57 13.81
C GLU A 327 27.24 4.19 13.03
N LEU A 328 26.04 4.30 13.63
CA LEU A 328 24.89 4.95 13.00
C LEU A 328 25.17 6.40 12.65
N LEU A 329 25.65 7.19 13.62
CA LEU A 329 25.97 8.60 13.40
C LEU A 329 27.08 8.77 12.37
N GLN A 330 28.10 7.90 12.38
CA GLN A 330 29.14 7.91 11.36
C GLN A 330 28.59 7.62 9.96
N ALA A 331 27.72 6.62 9.81
CA ALA A 331 27.12 6.26 8.54
C ALA A 331 26.21 7.39 8.00
N VAL A 332 25.30 7.90 8.84
CA VAL A 332 24.36 8.98 8.47
C VAL A 332 25.11 10.26 8.11
N THR A 333 26.16 10.62 8.87
CA THR A 333 26.97 11.80 8.55
C THR A 333 27.94 11.58 7.41
N ALA A 334 28.22 10.34 6.98
CA ALA A 334 29.01 10.05 5.79
C ALA A 334 28.15 10.14 4.52
N ASN A 335 26.90 9.68 4.54
CA ASN A 335 26.00 9.74 3.39
C ASN A 335 25.56 11.18 3.10
N GLU A 336 26.05 11.78 2.01
CA GLU A 336 25.71 13.15 1.62
C GLU A 336 24.23 13.30 1.23
N ALA A 337 23.60 12.26 0.68
CA ALA A 337 22.20 12.29 0.26
C ALA A 337 21.24 12.55 1.44
N CYS A 338 21.59 12.11 2.66
CA CYS A 338 20.81 12.40 3.87
C CYS A 338 20.79 13.90 4.24
N TRP A 339 21.76 14.69 3.75
CA TRP A 339 21.98 16.07 4.19
C TRP A 339 21.63 17.11 3.11
N GLY A 340 20.69 16.79 2.22
CA GLY A 340 20.14 17.72 1.24
C GLY A 340 19.24 18.81 1.85
N ASN A 341 18.38 19.42 1.03
CA ASN A 341 17.63 20.62 1.38
C ASN A 341 16.27 20.33 2.06
N ILE A 342 15.82 19.08 2.13
CA ILE A 342 14.55 18.73 2.78
C ILE A 342 14.66 18.88 4.31
N GLY A 343 13.68 19.55 4.91
CA GLY A 343 13.70 19.95 6.34
C GLY A 343 13.28 18.87 7.34
N ASN A 344 12.66 17.77 6.89
CA ASN A 344 12.05 16.77 7.78
C ASN A 344 13.06 16.17 8.79
N LYS A 345 14.35 16.08 8.42
CA LYS A 345 15.43 15.60 9.30
C LYS A 345 15.55 16.35 10.62
N PHE A 346 15.23 17.65 10.66
CA PHE A 346 15.39 18.46 11.87
C PHE A 346 14.45 17.99 12.99
N ARG A 347 13.26 17.53 12.63
CA ARG A 347 12.31 16.93 13.59
C ARG A 347 12.92 15.70 14.26
N TRP A 348 13.41 14.75 13.49
CA TRP A 348 14.01 13.51 13.99
C TRP A 348 15.29 13.73 14.80
N LEU A 349 16.17 14.63 14.34
CA LEU A 349 17.39 14.98 15.06
C LEU A 349 17.05 15.57 16.43
N LYS A 350 16.06 16.47 16.49
CA LYS A 350 15.58 17.06 17.74
C LYS A 350 14.95 16.02 18.67
N GLU A 351 14.13 15.11 18.14
CA GLU A 351 13.53 14.01 18.91
C GLU A 351 14.61 13.08 19.48
N ALA A 352 15.67 12.79 18.72
CA ALA A 352 16.84 12.03 19.18
C ALA A 352 17.80 12.84 20.07
N GLY A 353 17.52 14.11 20.37
CA GLY A 353 18.37 14.99 21.17
C GLY A 353 19.71 15.35 20.52
N LEU A 354 19.83 15.19 19.20
CA LEU A 354 21.05 15.41 18.43
C LEU A 354 21.10 16.84 17.85
N PRO A 355 22.31 17.39 17.63
CA PRO A 355 22.49 18.64 16.90
C PRO A 355 21.93 18.58 15.48
N GLU A 356 21.37 19.70 15.00
CA GLU A 356 20.82 19.82 13.64
C GLU A 356 21.89 19.90 12.54
N GLN A 357 23.14 20.16 12.94
CA GLN A 357 24.25 20.44 12.02
C GLN A 357 25.15 19.21 11.87
N ARG A 358 25.34 18.74 10.63
CA ARG A 358 26.17 17.58 10.26
C ARG A 358 27.55 17.61 10.91
N ASP A 359 28.24 18.73 10.83
CA ASP A 359 29.62 18.85 11.34
C ASP A 359 29.68 18.85 12.87
N VAL A 360 28.62 19.29 13.54
CA VAL A 360 28.52 19.20 15.01
C VAL A 360 28.30 17.76 15.44
N ILE A 361 27.48 16.97 14.72
CA ILE A 361 27.35 15.53 14.98
C ILE A 361 28.68 14.82 14.75
N ARG A 362 29.41 15.15 13.68
CA ARG A 362 30.74 14.58 13.40
C ARG A 362 31.75 14.85 14.51
N ALA A 363 31.66 15.98 15.18
CA ALA A 363 32.52 16.32 16.31
C ALA A 363 32.23 15.50 17.59
N LEU A 364 31.10 14.76 17.64
CA LEU A 364 30.76 13.85 18.74
C LEU A 364 31.38 12.46 18.60
N LEU A 365 31.88 12.11 17.41
CA LEU A 365 32.48 10.81 17.06
C LEU A 365 33.98 10.78 17.41
#